data_AF-A0A956S7F2-F1
#
_entry.id   AF-A0A956S7F2-F1
#
_cell.length_a   1.000
_cell.length_b   1.000
_cell.length_c   1.000
_cell.angle_alpha   90.00
_cell.angle_beta   90.00
_cell.angle_gamma   90.00
#
_symmetry.space_group_name_H-M   'P 1'
#
loop_
_entity.id
_entity.type
_entity.pdbx_description
1 polymer ?
#
loop_
_entity_poly.entity_id
_entity_poly.type
_entity_poly.pdbx_seq_one_letter_code
_entity_poly.pdbx_strand_id
1 'polypeptide(L)'
;MNKKLVAMLSALALCVTVTACSKNEDNTKLQSNTNKTSINIESLENESVSDPDTYIKLGTETTIEGQGAEVSNNKVTITKAGTYSVSGKVEDGQIIIDAGKEDKVYLILNGADINCSNSAPIYVKNAKKAIISLAEGTENNITDGETYVFEDESSNDPNAAIFSKDDMTIIGSGKLTVNANYNNGIASNDDLKIQSGNIIVNAKNNGIKGKDCINVTDGNITINSKGDGMKADNTTDDSKGYIYIEGGKININSEQDGIQAETELLVADGYITIKTGGGSENSTKANQSLGQRPDGMTKGERPTMPDGMNKGERPTIPNVQTQGQAPVFPDGQ
;
A
#
# COMPACT_ATOMS: atom_id res chain seq x y z
N MET A 1 6.25 -66.42 3.94
CA MET A 1 6.70 -66.51 2.53
C MET A 1 7.21 -65.12 2.16
N ASN A 2 8.52 -64.85 2.16
CA ASN A 2 9.49 -65.12 1.08
C ASN A 2 8.94 -64.55 -0.25
N LYS A 3 9.54 -63.56 -0.95
CA LYS A 3 10.96 -63.39 -1.32
C LYS A 3 11.26 -61.98 -1.90
N LYS A 4 12.45 -61.47 -1.54
CA LYS A 4 13.52 -60.81 -2.35
C LYS A 4 13.21 -59.48 -3.09
N LEU A 5 13.87 -58.34 -2.84
CA LEU A 5 15.32 -57.98 -2.91
C LEU A 5 15.81 -57.82 -4.35
N VAL A 6 16.07 -56.58 -4.81
CA VAL A 6 17.26 -56.16 -5.60
C VAL A 6 17.42 -54.64 -5.50
N ALA A 7 18.51 -54.20 -4.89
CA ALA A 7 19.10 -52.88 -5.05
C ALA A 7 19.84 -52.81 -6.39
N MET A 8 19.81 -51.67 -7.09
CA MET A 8 20.77 -51.41 -8.17
C MET A 8 21.36 -50.02 -8.01
N LEU A 9 22.60 -50.05 -7.52
CA LEU A 9 23.59 -49.00 -7.51
C LEU A 9 24.10 -48.84 -8.95
N SER A 10 23.97 -47.65 -9.57
CA SER A 10 24.70 -47.32 -10.79
C SER A 10 25.46 -46.02 -10.58
N ALA A 11 26.75 -46.18 -10.35
CA ALA A 11 27.74 -45.13 -10.34
C ALA A 11 28.11 -44.70 -11.77
N LEU A 12 28.59 -43.45 -11.85
CA LEU A 12 29.66 -42.98 -12.75
C LEU A 12 29.25 -42.50 -14.17
N ALA A 13 29.28 -41.18 -14.35
CA ALA A 13 30.11 -40.54 -15.38
C ALA A 13 30.26 -39.04 -15.07
N LEU A 14 31.33 -38.70 -14.35
CA LEU A 14 31.92 -37.37 -14.35
C LEU A 14 32.53 -37.15 -15.74
N CYS A 15 31.98 -36.21 -16.52
CA CYS A 15 32.68 -35.66 -17.68
C CYS A 15 33.02 -34.21 -17.39
N VAL A 16 34.20 -34.01 -16.83
CA VAL A 16 34.86 -32.71 -16.71
C VAL A 16 35.47 -32.40 -18.08
N THR A 17 34.90 -31.43 -18.79
CA THR A 17 35.61 -30.77 -19.90
C THR A 17 36.09 -29.42 -19.41
N VAL A 18 37.35 -29.41 -18.97
CA VAL A 18 38.18 -28.22 -18.85
C VAL A 18 38.48 -27.70 -20.25
N THR A 19 38.01 -26.51 -20.60
CA THR A 19 38.55 -25.73 -21.72
C THR A 19 39.26 -24.52 -21.15
N ALA A 20 40.58 -24.52 -21.32
CA ALA A 20 41.50 -23.50 -20.89
C ALA A 20 41.38 -22.22 -21.72
N CYS A 21 41.79 -21.13 -21.09
CA CYS A 21 41.59 -19.72 -21.40
C CYS A 21 42.04 -19.24 -22.78
N SER A 22 41.28 -18.27 -23.32
CA SER A 22 41.82 -17.16 -24.10
C SER A 22 41.70 -15.90 -23.23
N LYS A 23 42.85 -15.30 -22.91
CA LYS A 23 42.96 -13.99 -22.26
C LYS A 23 42.48 -12.91 -23.23
N ASN A 24 41.51 -12.11 -22.80
CA ASN A 24 41.49 -10.68 -23.06
C ASN A 24 41.19 -10.01 -21.73
N GLU A 25 42.20 -9.32 -21.19
CA GLU A 25 42.08 -8.49 -20.00
C GLU A 25 41.32 -7.23 -20.40
N ASP A 26 40.03 -7.17 -20.06
CA ASP A 26 39.34 -5.90 -19.88
C ASP A 26 38.94 -5.79 -18.41
N ASN A 27 39.66 -4.92 -17.71
CA ASN A 27 39.71 -4.83 -16.27
C ASN A 27 38.52 -3.99 -15.76
N THR A 28 37.30 -4.47 -16.01
CA THR A 28 36.11 -3.94 -15.33
C THR A 28 35.96 -4.69 -14.01
N LYS A 29 36.44 -4.08 -12.93
CA LYS A 29 35.98 -4.41 -11.58
C LYS A 29 34.46 -4.27 -11.55
N LEU A 30 33.75 -5.37 -11.74
CA LEU A 30 32.40 -5.53 -11.22
C LEU A 30 32.54 -5.54 -9.70
N GLN A 31 32.52 -4.34 -9.10
CA GLN A 31 32.10 -4.20 -7.72
C GLN A 31 30.68 -4.74 -7.66
N SER A 32 30.52 -5.95 -7.13
CA SER A 32 29.25 -6.40 -6.61
C SER A 32 28.92 -5.51 -5.41
N ASN A 33 28.35 -4.34 -5.67
CA ASN A 33 27.51 -3.70 -4.67
C ASN A 33 26.30 -4.62 -4.52
N THR A 34 26.35 -5.54 -3.57
CA THR A 34 25.12 -6.11 -3.01
C THR A 34 24.39 -4.95 -2.36
N ASN A 35 23.59 -4.23 -3.14
CA ASN A 35 22.58 -3.34 -2.61
C ASN A 35 21.70 -4.22 -1.73
N LYS A 36 21.75 -3.99 -0.43
CA LYS A 36 20.90 -4.66 0.54
C LYS A 36 19.49 -4.10 0.31
N THR A 37 18.70 -4.80 -0.48
CA THR A 37 17.27 -4.51 -0.68
C THR A 37 16.56 -4.58 0.66
N SER A 38 15.67 -3.64 0.96
CA SER A 38 14.93 -3.59 2.24
C SER A 38 13.79 -4.62 2.31
N ILE A 39 13.58 -5.39 1.23
CA ILE A 39 12.51 -6.39 1.15
C ILE A 39 12.72 -7.50 2.17
N ASN A 40 11.73 -7.67 3.04
CA ASN A 40 11.66 -8.78 3.97
C ASN A 40 11.29 -10.06 3.21
N ILE A 41 12.17 -11.07 3.19
CA ILE A 41 11.89 -12.34 2.50
C ILE A 41 10.76 -13.12 3.18
N GLU A 42 10.54 -12.96 4.50
CA GLU A 42 9.43 -13.61 5.20
C GLU A 42 8.06 -13.06 4.79
N SER A 43 8.00 -11.82 4.27
CA SER A 43 6.77 -11.24 3.71
C SER A 43 6.41 -11.85 2.33
N LEU A 44 7.26 -12.71 1.77
CA LEU A 44 7.04 -13.37 0.47
C LEU A 44 6.33 -14.72 0.57
N GLU A 45 6.09 -15.28 1.76
CA GLU A 45 5.37 -16.55 1.89
C GLU A 45 3.94 -16.46 1.32
N ASN A 46 3.56 -17.45 0.50
CA ASN A 46 2.21 -17.56 -0.04
C ASN A 46 1.27 -18.15 1.01
N GLU A 47 0.09 -17.55 1.14
CA GLU A 47 -0.96 -18.02 2.04
C GLU A 47 -2.01 -18.76 1.21
N SER A 48 -2.70 -19.71 1.83
CA SER A 48 -3.83 -20.42 1.22
C SER A 48 -4.90 -20.64 2.29
N VAL A 49 -6.16 -20.68 1.87
CA VAL A 49 -7.28 -20.87 2.80
C VAL A 49 -7.81 -22.30 2.70
N SER A 50 -8.18 -22.87 3.84
CA SER A 50 -8.89 -24.14 3.94
C SER A 50 -10.40 -23.92 3.95
N ASP A 51 -11.16 -25.01 4.04
CA ASP A 51 -12.59 -24.92 4.33
C ASP A 51 -12.85 -24.18 5.66
N PRO A 52 -13.96 -23.42 5.78
CA PRO A 52 -14.31 -22.70 6.99
C PRO A 52 -14.81 -23.63 8.11
N ASP A 53 -14.40 -23.32 9.34
CA ASP A 53 -14.87 -23.97 10.57
C ASP A 53 -16.16 -23.32 11.07
N THR A 54 -16.31 -22.02 10.81
CA THR A 54 -17.41 -21.20 11.31
C THR A 54 -18.04 -20.39 10.17
N TYR A 55 -19.36 -20.42 10.09
CA TYR A 55 -20.15 -19.69 9.10
C TYR A 55 -20.89 -18.53 9.78
N ILE A 56 -20.68 -17.32 9.26
CA ILE A 56 -21.33 -16.10 9.70
C ILE A 56 -22.24 -15.65 8.57
N LYS A 57 -23.55 -15.65 8.82
CA LYS A 57 -24.56 -15.20 7.85
C LYS A 57 -25.17 -13.89 8.31
N LEU A 58 -24.84 -12.83 7.59
CA LEU A 58 -25.33 -11.48 7.78
C LEU A 58 -26.76 -11.35 7.25
N GLY A 59 -27.57 -10.56 7.94
CA GLY A 59 -28.96 -10.29 7.61
C GLY A 59 -29.59 -9.35 8.62
N THR A 60 -30.93 -9.30 8.65
CA THR A 60 -31.68 -8.60 9.72
C THR A 60 -31.28 -9.10 11.11
N GLU A 61 -31.06 -10.42 11.20
CA GLU A 61 -30.41 -11.06 12.33
C GLU A 61 -29.18 -11.77 11.80
N THR A 62 -28.03 -11.53 12.44
CA THR A 62 -26.79 -12.24 12.10
C THR A 62 -26.76 -13.58 12.84
N THR A 63 -26.46 -14.65 12.12
CA THR A 63 -26.37 -16.01 12.67
C THR A 63 -24.95 -16.53 12.55
N ILE A 64 -24.53 -17.32 13.54
CA ILE A 64 -23.20 -17.92 13.61
C ILE A 64 -23.38 -19.43 13.81
N GLU A 65 -22.85 -20.21 12.87
CA GLU A 65 -22.77 -21.67 12.95
C GLU A 65 -21.29 -22.06 13.08
N GLY A 66 -20.87 -22.43 14.28
CA GLY A 66 -19.47 -22.73 14.58
C GLY A 66 -19.06 -22.18 15.95
N GLN A 67 -17.77 -21.94 16.14
CA GLN A 67 -17.19 -21.41 17.38
C GLN A 67 -16.18 -20.29 17.09
N GLY A 68 -15.73 -19.57 18.12
CA GLY A 68 -14.68 -18.56 17.99
C GLY A 68 -15.16 -17.18 17.54
N ALA A 69 -16.44 -17.02 17.23
CA ALA A 69 -17.06 -15.73 16.95
C ALA A 69 -18.31 -15.52 17.80
N GLU A 70 -18.57 -14.27 18.17
CA GLU A 70 -19.77 -13.83 18.89
C GLU A 70 -20.39 -12.62 18.18
N VAL A 71 -21.69 -12.38 18.38
CA VAL A 71 -22.38 -11.23 17.79
C VAL A 71 -23.14 -10.45 18.85
N SER A 72 -22.99 -9.13 18.82
CA SER A 72 -23.71 -8.19 19.68
C SER A 72 -23.91 -6.88 18.95
N ASN A 73 -25.15 -6.35 18.92
CA ASN A 73 -25.49 -5.07 18.27
C ASN A 73 -24.95 -4.95 16.83
N ASN A 74 -25.15 -6.00 16.00
CA ASN A 74 -24.64 -6.10 14.62
C ASN A 74 -23.10 -6.03 14.48
N LYS A 75 -22.38 -6.16 15.58
CA LYS A 75 -20.93 -6.34 15.59
C LYS A 75 -20.60 -7.81 15.82
N VAL A 76 -19.94 -8.43 14.85
CA VAL A 76 -19.39 -9.78 14.99
C VAL A 76 -17.95 -9.64 15.46
N THR A 77 -17.63 -10.24 16.59
CA THR A 77 -16.27 -10.27 17.13
C THR A 77 -15.70 -11.68 17.03
N ILE A 78 -14.63 -11.84 16.27
CA ILE A 78 -13.83 -13.07 16.16
C ILE A 78 -12.74 -13.03 17.21
N THR A 79 -12.72 -14.02 18.11
CA THR A 79 -11.88 -14.04 19.33
C THR A 79 -10.86 -15.17 19.37
N LYS A 80 -10.80 -16.00 18.32
CA LYS A 80 -9.93 -17.17 18.20
C LYS A 80 -9.35 -17.31 16.79
N ALA A 81 -8.14 -17.87 16.70
CA ALA A 81 -7.62 -18.42 15.45
C ALA A 81 -8.62 -19.39 14.79
N GLY A 82 -8.66 -19.40 13.46
CA GLY A 82 -9.56 -20.28 12.70
C GLY A 82 -9.97 -19.67 11.36
N THR A 83 -10.82 -20.40 10.64
CA THR A 83 -11.34 -19.99 9.33
C THR A 83 -12.84 -19.68 9.41
N TYR A 84 -13.21 -18.46 9.03
CA TYR A 84 -14.56 -17.91 9.16
C TYR A 84 -15.09 -17.50 7.79
N SER A 85 -16.22 -18.06 7.36
CA SER A 85 -16.89 -17.66 6.12
C SER A 85 -18.02 -16.68 6.40
N VAL A 86 -17.92 -15.46 5.85
CA VAL A 86 -18.93 -14.41 5.96
C VAL A 86 -19.71 -14.32 4.65
N SER A 87 -21.03 -14.30 4.76
CA SER A 87 -21.95 -14.15 3.62
C SER A 87 -23.18 -13.32 3.98
N GLY A 88 -23.91 -12.83 2.99
CA GLY A 88 -25.14 -12.06 3.20
C GLY A 88 -24.88 -10.56 3.37
N LYS A 89 -25.93 -9.83 3.77
CA LYS A 89 -25.90 -8.35 3.84
C LYS A 89 -26.23 -7.83 5.23
N VAL A 90 -25.49 -6.82 5.69
CA VAL A 90 -25.83 -5.99 6.86
C VAL A 90 -25.74 -4.51 6.49
N GLU A 91 -26.80 -3.75 6.78
CA GLU A 91 -26.89 -2.31 6.44
C GLU A 91 -26.10 -1.42 7.42
N ASP A 92 -25.93 -1.88 8.66
CA ASP A 92 -25.08 -1.22 9.64
C ASP A 92 -24.53 -2.27 10.62
N GLY A 93 -23.29 -2.67 10.39
CA GLY A 93 -22.61 -3.72 11.14
C GLY A 93 -21.11 -3.70 10.93
N GLN A 94 -20.42 -4.51 11.72
CA GLN A 94 -18.96 -4.53 11.77
C GLN A 94 -18.46 -5.95 12.02
N ILE A 95 -17.38 -6.36 11.36
CA ILE A 95 -16.60 -7.54 11.69
C ILE A 95 -15.32 -7.08 12.38
N ILE A 96 -15.15 -7.48 13.63
CA ILE A 96 -13.97 -7.19 14.45
C ILE A 96 -13.18 -8.48 14.62
N ILE A 97 -11.89 -8.47 14.31
CA ILE A 97 -10.97 -9.55 14.65
C ILE A 97 -10.16 -9.10 15.86
N ASP A 98 -10.48 -9.65 17.03
CA ASP A 98 -9.84 -9.39 18.32
C ASP A 98 -9.49 -10.72 18.99
N ALA A 99 -8.57 -11.44 18.34
CA ALA A 99 -8.09 -12.76 18.77
C ALA A 99 -6.85 -12.61 19.66
N GLY A 100 -5.89 -13.52 19.56
CA GLY A 100 -4.56 -13.41 20.20
C GLY A 100 -3.47 -12.85 19.28
N LYS A 101 -2.42 -12.29 19.87
CA LYS A 101 -1.23 -11.78 19.13
C LYS A 101 -0.46 -12.85 18.34
N GLU A 102 -0.65 -14.12 18.68
CA GLU A 102 -0.06 -15.26 17.97
C GLU A 102 -1.07 -15.97 17.05
N ASP A 103 -2.34 -15.54 17.05
CA ASP A 103 -3.41 -16.19 16.31
C ASP A 103 -3.44 -15.71 14.86
N LYS A 104 -3.45 -16.66 13.92
CA LYS A 104 -3.78 -16.39 12.51
C LYS A 104 -5.28 -16.57 12.30
N VAL A 105 -5.93 -15.62 11.64
CA VAL A 105 -7.37 -15.66 11.36
C VAL A 105 -7.59 -15.56 9.85
N TYR A 106 -8.39 -16.49 9.30
CA TYR A 106 -8.81 -16.45 7.91
C TYR A 106 -10.26 -16.01 7.84
N LEU A 107 -10.52 -14.91 7.12
CA LEU A 107 -11.84 -14.35 6.88
C LEU A 107 -12.19 -14.53 5.40
N ILE A 108 -13.01 -15.53 5.10
CA ILE A 108 -13.52 -15.76 3.75
C ILE A 108 -14.70 -14.83 3.51
N LEU A 109 -14.57 -13.91 2.56
CA LEU A 109 -15.68 -13.11 2.04
C LEU A 109 -16.36 -13.90 0.92
N ASN A 110 -17.56 -14.39 1.20
CA ASN A 110 -18.33 -15.32 0.37
C ASN A 110 -19.69 -14.71 0.01
N GLY A 111 -19.67 -13.62 -0.76
CA GLY A 111 -20.86 -12.85 -1.08
C GLY A 111 -21.31 -11.96 0.08
N ALA A 112 -20.37 -11.32 0.76
CA ALA A 112 -20.63 -10.43 1.88
C ALA A 112 -20.84 -8.98 1.42
N ASP A 113 -21.88 -8.33 1.93
CA ASP A 113 -22.18 -6.90 1.72
C ASP A 113 -22.30 -6.23 3.10
N ILE A 114 -21.28 -5.46 3.48
CA ILE A 114 -21.10 -4.94 4.83
C ILE A 114 -21.01 -3.42 4.79
N ASN A 115 -22.03 -2.78 5.33
CA ASN A 115 -22.07 -1.35 5.53
C ASN A 115 -21.86 -1.05 7.03
N CYS A 116 -21.04 -0.05 7.35
CA CYS A 116 -20.87 0.46 8.71
C CYS A 116 -20.97 1.98 8.68
N SER A 117 -21.98 2.55 9.34
CA SER A 117 -22.29 3.97 9.21
C SER A 117 -21.31 4.89 9.96
N ASN A 118 -20.57 4.35 10.92
CA ASN A 118 -19.79 5.13 11.89
C ASN A 118 -18.40 4.54 12.21
N SER A 119 -17.92 3.55 11.46
CA SER A 119 -16.62 2.93 11.66
C SER A 119 -16.20 2.12 10.43
N ALA A 120 -15.09 1.39 10.54
CA ALA A 120 -14.62 0.44 9.53
C ALA A 120 -15.49 -0.83 9.54
N PRO A 121 -16.09 -1.26 8.43
CA PRO A 121 -16.84 -2.52 8.38
C PRO A 121 -16.00 -3.75 8.72
N ILE A 122 -14.70 -3.76 8.41
CA ILE A 122 -13.77 -4.82 8.83
C ILE A 122 -12.62 -4.17 9.61
N TYR A 123 -12.46 -4.59 10.86
CA TYR A 123 -11.44 -4.08 11.76
C TYR A 123 -10.67 -5.22 12.45
N VAL A 124 -9.41 -5.41 12.08
CA VAL A 124 -8.47 -6.28 12.78
C VAL A 124 -7.83 -5.49 13.90
N LYS A 125 -8.33 -5.70 15.12
CA LYS A 125 -7.88 -5.04 16.34
C LYS A 125 -6.66 -5.73 16.95
N ASN A 126 -6.62 -7.06 16.86
CA ASN A 126 -5.53 -7.87 17.38
C ASN A 126 -5.51 -9.26 16.70
N ALA A 127 -4.42 -9.56 16.00
CA ALA A 127 -4.08 -10.88 15.47
C ALA A 127 -2.57 -10.96 15.20
N LYS A 128 -2.03 -12.17 15.02
CA LYS A 128 -0.70 -12.29 14.40
C LYS A 128 -0.72 -11.83 12.95
N LYS A 129 -1.77 -12.25 12.25
CA LYS A 129 -2.01 -11.96 10.84
C LYS A 129 -3.47 -12.26 10.52
N ALA A 130 -4.12 -11.36 9.80
CA ALA A 130 -5.43 -11.59 9.21
C ALA A 130 -5.30 -11.90 7.70
N ILE A 131 -5.92 -12.97 7.26
CA ILE A 131 -5.97 -13.37 5.85
C ILE A 131 -7.41 -13.18 5.36
N ILE A 132 -7.64 -12.19 4.49
CA ILE A 132 -8.93 -11.97 3.85
C ILE A 132 -8.96 -12.73 2.53
N SER A 133 -9.81 -13.75 2.44
CA SER A 133 -9.93 -14.59 1.26
C SER A 133 -11.19 -14.28 0.47
N LEU A 134 -11.05 -13.98 -0.82
CA LEU A 134 -12.16 -13.67 -1.72
C LEU A 134 -12.65 -14.97 -2.39
N ALA A 135 -13.80 -15.48 -1.95
CA ALA A 135 -14.35 -16.73 -2.47
C ALA A 135 -14.62 -16.63 -3.98
N GLU A 136 -14.23 -17.67 -4.72
CA GLU A 136 -14.37 -17.72 -6.18
C GLU A 136 -15.82 -17.51 -6.63
N GLY A 137 -16.01 -16.72 -7.68
CA GLY A 137 -17.33 -16.46 -8.26
C GLY A 137 -18.24 -15.56 -7.42
N THR A 138 -17.75 -15.01 -6.30
CA THR A 138 -18.53 -14.11 -5.44
C THR A 138 -18.15 -12.65 -5.63
N GLU A 139 -19.10 -11.77 -5.33
CA GLU A 139 -18.88 -10.33 -5.22
C GLU A 139 -19.07 -9.91 -3.77
N ASN A 140 -18.10 -9.17 -3.23
CA ASN A 140 -18.09 -8.70 -1.86
C ASN A 140 -18.00 -7.17 -1.86
N ASN A 141 -18.84 -6.51 -1.07
CA ASN A 141 -18.92 -5.05 -0.99
C ASN A 141 -18.70 -4.60 0.45
N ILE A 142 -17.77 -3.68 0.64
CA ILE A 142 -17.39 -3.14 1.95
C ILE A 142 -17.53 -1.62 1.88
N THR A 143 -18.41 -1.05 2.69
CA THR A 143 -18.69 0.40 2.65
C THR A 143 -18.69 0.99 4.05
N ASP A 144 -17.78 1.92 4.33
CA ASP A 144 -17.73 2.63 5.61
C ASP A 144 -18.55 3.93 5.59
N GLY A 145 -18.61 4.58 6.75
CA GLY A 145 -19.26 5.89 6.94
C GLY A 145 -18.36 7.05 6.54
N GLU A 146 -18.94 8.25 6.42
CA GLU A 146 -18.17 9.48 6.19
C GLU A 146 -17.45 9.99 7.44
N THR A 147 -17.85 9.52 8.62
CA THR A 147 -17.30 9.92 9.93
C THR A 147 -17.19 8.72 10.83
N TYR A 148 -16.12 8.63 11.62
CA TYR A 148 -15.92 7.53 12.56
C TYR A 148 -16.16 7.96 14.01
N VAL A 149 -16.71 7.04 14.80
CA VAL A 149 -16.81 7.13 16.26
C VAL A 149 -15.80 6.14 16.85
N PHE A 150 -14.79 6.67 17.52
CA PHE A 150 -13.71 5.88 18.12
C PHE A 150 -14.07 5.40 19.53
N GLU A 151 -13.62 4.20 19.89
CA GLU A 151 -13.70 3.71 21.28
C GLU A 151 -12.78 4.52 22.20
N ASP A 152 -11.65 4.98 21.66
CA ASP A 152 -10.64 5.81 22.31
C ASP A 152 -10.44 7.07 21.47
N GLU A 153 -10.87 8.22 21.99
CA GLU A 153 -10.78 9.51 21.30
C GLU A 153 -9.33 9.98 21.07
N SER A 154 -8.35 9.37 21.75
CA SER A 154 -6.93 9.63 21.50
C SER A 154 -6.35 8.78 20.37
N SER A 155 -7.13 7.82 19.87
CA SER A 155 -6.74 6.94 18.77
C SER A 155 -7.23 7.48 17.43
N ASN A 156 -6.43 7.25 16.40
CA ASN A 156 -6.80 7.50 15.01
C ASN A 156 -7.17 6.20 14.28
N ASP A 157 -7.38 5.10 15.01
CA ASP A 157 -7.68 3.78 14.44
C ASP A 157 -9.09 3.32 14.83
N PRO A 158 -9.84 2.69 13.91
CA PRO A 158 -9.48 2.38 12.53
C PRO A 158 -9.56 3.61 11.60
N ASN A 159 -8.77 3.65 10.53
CA ASN A 159 -8.77 4.74 9.55
C ASN A 159 -8.92 4.29 8.09
N ALA A 160 -9.49 3.11 7.89
CA ALA A 160 -9.78 2.56 6.58
C ALA A 160 -11.04 1.69 6.62
N ALA A 161 -11.74 1.52 5.49
CA ALA A 161 -12.91 0.66 5.43
C ALA A 161 -12.57 -0.82 5.72
N ILE A 162 -11.38 -1.26 5.31
CA ILE A 162 -10.76 -2.50 5.81
C ILE A 162 -9.47 -2.08 6.51
N PHE A 163 -9.44 -2.21 7.83
CA PHE A 163 -8.32 -1.74 8.65
C PHE A 163 -7.73 -2.86 9.50
N SER A 164 -6.40 -2.91 9.58
CA SER A 164 -5.68 -3.80 10.46
C SER A 164 -4.63 -3.08 11.30
N LYS A 165 -4.58 -3.41 12.60
CA LYS A 165 -3.47 -2.99 13.47
C LYS A 165 -2.22 -3.84 13.28
N ASP A 166 -2.38 -5.06 12.77
CA ASP A 166 -1.32 -6.05 12.56
C ASP A 166 -1.23 -6.44 11.07
N ASP A 167 -0.40 -7.43 10.72
CA ASP A 167 -0.25 -7.91 9.34
C ASP A 167 -1.58 -8.33 8.69
N MET A 168 -1.73 -7.97 7.42
CA MET A 168 -2.90 -8.35 6.63
C MET A 168 -2.50 -8.90 5.26
N THR A 169 -3.17 -9.97 4.82
CA THR A 169 -2.98 -10.57 3.49
C THR A 169 -4.33 -10.74 2.79
N ILE A 170 -4.40 -10.39 1.51
CA ILE A 170 -5.57 -10.62 0.65
C ILE A 170 -5.24 -11.69 -0.39
N ILE A 171 -6.10 -12.71 -0.49
CA ILE A 171 -6.00 -13.84 -1.41
C ILE A 171 -7.35 -14.14 -2.08
N GLY A 172 -7.34 -15.01 -3.07
CA GLY A 172 -8.54 -15.57 -3.70
C GLY A 172 -8.86 -14.90 -5.04
N SER A 173 -9.81 -15.48 -5.77
CA SER A 173 -10.19 -15.04 -7.12
C SER A 173 -11.51 -14.27 -7.18
N GLY A 174 -12.24 -14.19 -6.06
CA GLY A 174 -13.46 -13.40 -5.93
C GLY A 174 -13.26 -11.91 -6.16
N LYS A 175 -14.36 -11.18 -6.24
CA LYS A 175 -14.37 -9.72 -6.40
C LYS A 175 -14.60 -9.04 -5.05
N LEU A 176 -13.83 -7.98 -4.81
CA LEU A 176 -13.94 -7.11 -3.66
C LEU A 176 -14.08 -5.66 -4.12
N THR A 177 -15.16 -5.00 -3.72
CA THR A 177 -15.34 -3.55 -3.88
C THR A 177 -15.29 -2.90 -2.51
N VAL A 178 -14.35 -1.98 -2.31
CA VAL A 178 -14.18 -1.20 -1.08
C VAL A 178 -14.53 0.25 -1.35
N ASN A 179 -15.52 0.78 -0.65
CA ASN A 179 -15.94 2.17 -0.69
C ASN A 179 -15.59 2.83 0.66
N ALA A 180 -14.44 3.50 0.68
CA ALA A 180 -13.96 4.24 1.84
C ALA A 180 -14.31 5.73 1.71
N ASN A 181 -15.41 6.09 2.36
CA ASN A 181 -15.99 7.40 2.50
C ASN A 181 -15.37 8.20 3.66
N TYR A 182 -14.69 7.57 4.62
CA TYR A 182 -14.01 8.28 5.70
C TYR A 182 -12.60 8.72 5.29
N ASN A 183 -11.73 7.76 4.99
CA ASN A 183 -10.30 8.01 4.81
C ASN A 183 -9.64 7.03 3.82
N ASN A 184 -8.86 6.07 4.29
CA ASN A 184 -8.15 5.13 3.41
C ASN A 184 -9.06 3.96 2.96
N GLY A 185 -8.76 3.34 1.83
CA GLY A 185 -9.49 2.17 1.34
C GLY A 185 -9.21 0.93 2.20
N ILE A 186 -8.02 0.39 2.01
CA ILE A 186 -7.51 -0.80 2.72
C ILE A 186 -6.22 -0.39 3.41
N ALA A 187 -6.11 -0.61 4.72
CA ALA A 187 -4.90 -0.25 5.45
C ALA A 187 -4.45 -1.27 6.50
N SER A 188 -3.13 -1.38 6.67
CA SER A 188 -2.48 -2.02 7.82
C SER A 188 -1.45 -1.10 8.45
N ASN A 189 -1.35 -1.13 9.78
CA ASN A 189 -0.27 -0.50 10.54
C ASN A 189 1.06 -1.28 10.49
N ASP A 190 1.05 -2.52 9.98
CA ASP A 190 2.23 -3.34 9.73
C ASP A 190 2.28 -3.72 8.23
N ASP A 191 2.56 -4.98 7.89
CA ASP A 191 2.70 -5.44 6.52
C ASP A 191 1.33 -5.65 5.85
N LEU A 192 1.18 -5.18 4.61
CA LEU A 192 0.00 -5.42 3.78
C LEU A 192 0.39 -6.17 2.51
N LYS A 193 -0.12 -7.40 2.35
CA LYS A 193 0.13 -8.23 1.18
C LYS A 193 -1.12 -8.47 0.36
N ILE A 194 -1.00 -8.43 -0.96
CA ILE A 194 -2.03 -8.82 -1.92
C ILE A 194 -1.43 -9.89 -2.83
N GLN A 195 -1.89 -11.13 -2.67
CA GLN A 195 -1.41 -12.25 -3.47
C GLN A 195 -2.27 -12.51 -4.70
N SER A 196 -3.56 -12.18 -4.63
CA SER A 196 -4.53 -12.35 -5.72
C SER A 196 -5.83 -11.59 -5.40
N GLY A 197 -6.71 -11.48 -6.40
CA GLY A 197 -8.06 -10.92 -6.23
C GLY A 197 -8.48 -10.01 -7.37
N ASN A 198 -9.79 -9.79 -7.51
CA ASN A 198 -10.36 -8.73 -8.33
C ASN A 198 -10.80 -7.58 -7.42
N ILE A 199 -9.91 -6.62 -7.17
CA ILE A 199 -10.06 -5.62 -6.11
C ILE A 199 -10.33 -4.25 -6.72
N ILE A 200 -11.39 -3.60 -6.28
CA ILE A 200 -11.72 -2.21 -6.62
C ILE A 200 -11.76 -1.41 -5.32
N VAL A 201 -10.97 -0.36 -5.24
CA VAL A 201 -10.91 0.53 -4.07
C VAL A 201 -11.27 1.94 -4.48
N ASN A 202 -12.28 2.52 -3.84
CA ASN A 202 -12.64 3.92 -3.94
C ASN A 202 -12.38 4.58 -2.58
N ALA A 203 -11.43 5.51 -2.50
CA ALA A 203 -11.00 6.07 -1.23
C ALA A 203 -11.00 7.61 -1.23
N LYS A 204 -11.45 8.19 -0.11
CA LYS A 204 -11.38 9.64 0.16
C LYS A 204 -9.98 10.15 0.50
N ASN A 205 -9.06 9.26 0.83
CA ASN A 205 -7.65 9.56 0.97
C ASN A 205 -6.85 8.52 0.18
N ASN A 206 -5.98 7.73 0.83
CA ASN A 206 -5.13 6.76 0.13
C ASN A 206 -5.93 5.51 -0.25
N GLY A 207 -5.65 4.95 -1.43
CA GLY A 207 -6.28 3.71 -1.86
C GLY A 207 -5.89 2.54 -0.97
N ILE A 208 -4.62 2.15 -1.04
CA ILE A 208 -4.07 1.04 -0.26
C ILE A 208 -2.88 1.55 0.55
N LYS A 209 -2.88 1.30 1.85
CA LYS A 209 -1.83 1.76 2.77
C LYS A 209 -1.29 0.62 3.63
N GLY A 210 -0.05 0.22 3.43
CA GLY A 210 0.65 -0.65 4.36
C GLY A 210 1.78 0.15 4.97
N LYS A 211 1.73 0.42 6.28
CA LYS A 211 2.72 1.31 6.91
C LYS A 211 4.13 0.74 6.75
N ASP A 212 4.32 -0.54 7.04
CA ASP A 212 5.62 -1.19 6.98
C ASP A 212 5.97 -1.66 5.57
N CYS A 213 5.02 -2.25 4.85
CA CYS A 213 5.17 -2.43 3.43
C CYS A 213 3.83 -2.68 2.71
N ILE A 214 3.87 -2.51 1.39
CA ILE A 214 2.88 -3.11 0.50
C ILE A 214 3.60 -4.12 -0.39
N ASN A 215 3.17 -5.38 -0.37
CA ASN A 215 3.64 -6.40 -1.30
C ASN A 215 2.50 -6.89 -2.20
N VAL A 216 2.64 -6.76 -3.52
CA VAL A 216 1.66 -7.25 -4.51
C VAL A 216 2.28 -8.34 -5.34
N THR A 217 1.90 -9.60 -5.07
CA THR A 217 2.38 -10.75 -5.86
C THR A 217 1.61 -10.88 -7.18
N ASP A 218 0.28 -10.78 -7.15
CA ASP A 218 -0.59 -10.82 -8.34
C ASP A 218 -1.99 -10.23 -8.01
N GLY A 219 -2.84 -10.09 -9.02
CA GLY A 219 -4.23 -9.64 -8.90
C GLY A 219 -4.66 -8.67 -10.00
N ASN A 220 -5.95 -8.39 -10.07
CA ASN A 220 -6.53 -7.35 -10.92
C ASN A 220 -7.08 -6.24 -10.02
N ILE A 221 -6.28 -5.19 -9.84
CA ILE A 221 -6.48 -4.15 -8.83
C ILE A 221 -6.81 -2.83 -9.53
N THR A 222 -7.90 -2.19 -9.12
CA THR A 222 -8.27 -0.84 -9.55
C THR A 222 -8.39 0.07 -8.33
N ILE A 223 -7.68 1.18 -8.33
CA ILE A 223 -7.63 2.13 -7.21
C ILE A 223 -8.08 3.49 -7.73
N ASN A 224 -9.12 4.05 -7.11
CA ASN A 224 -9.55 5.43 -7.29
C ASN A 224 -9.38 6.15 -5.96
N SER A 225 -8.41 7.04 -5.86
CA SER A 225 -8.08 7.73 -4.60
C SER A 225 -8.02 9.24 -4.76
N LYS A 226 -8.35 9.97 -3.69
CA LYS A 226 -8.12 11.42 -3.60
C LYS A 226 -6.75 11.76 -2.99
N GLY A 227 -6.18 10.82 -2.23
CA GLY A 227 -4.79 10.85 -1.80
C GLY A 227 -3.92 10.05 -2.76
N ASP A 228 -2.98 9.29 -2.20
CA ASP A 228 -2.08 8.44 -2.97
C ASP A 228 -2.81 7.16 -3.44
N GLY A 229 -2.35 6.54 -4.52
CA GLY A 229 -2.86 5.24 -4.94
C GLY A 229 -2.45 4.13 -3.96
N MET A 230 -1.14 3.95 -3.81
CA MET A 230 -0.52 3.05 -2.85
C MET A 230 0.48 3.82 -1.98
N LYS A 231 0.48 3.61 -0.67
CA LYS A 231 1.36 4.31 0.26
C LYS A 231 1.99 3.38 1.32
N ALA A 232 3.30 3.44 1.46
CA ALA A 232 4.04 2.89 2.61
C ALA A 232 4.86 4.01 3.26
N ASP A 233 4.66 4.24 4.55
CA ASP A 233 5.09 5.47 5.24
C ASP A 233 5.77 5.23 6.60
N ASN A 234 6.35 4.05 6.84
CA ASN A 234 7.22 3.85 7.99
C ASN A 234 8.54 4.62 7.81
N THR A 235 8.67 5.73 8.54
CA THR A 235 9.87 6.59 8.55
C THR A 235 10.84 6.26 9.69
N THR A 236 10.52 5.25 10.50
CA THR A 236 11.24 4.95 11.76
C THR A 236 12.20 3.78 11.66
N ASP A 237 12.05 2.94 10.63
CA ASP A 237 12.86 1.76 10.36
C ASP A 237 13.19 1.73 8.86
N ASP A 238 14.48 1.77 8.52
CA ASP A 238 14.97 1.84 7.13
C ASP A 238 14.82 0.52 6.35
N SER A 239 14.49 -0.57 7.05
CA SER A 239 14.10 -1.85 6.45
C SER A 239 12.60 -1.92 6.11
N LYS A 240 11.82 -0.91 6.47
CA LYS A 240 10.36 -0.82 6.25
C LYS A 240 10.04 0.39 5.37
N GLY A 241 8.77 0.68 5.15
CA GLY A 241 8.29 1.75 4.29
C GLY A 241 8.45 1.47 2.79
N TYR A 242 8.59 0.20 2.39
CA TYR A 242 8.81 -0.17 0.99
C TYR A 242 7.52 -0.65 0.30
N ILE A 243 7.50 -0.55 -1.03
CA ILE A 243 6.46 -1.14 -1.88
C ILE A 243 7.14 -2.10 -2.86
N TYR A 244 6.70 -3.35 -2.88
CA TYR A 244 7.17 -4.37 -3.79
C TYR A 244 6.03 -4.90 -4.65
N ILE A 245 6.20 -4.86 -5.98
CA ILE A 245 5.22 -5.37 -6.95
C ILE A 245 5.90 -6.46 -7.77
N GLU A 246 5.46 -7.70 -7.57
CA GLU A 246 5.96 -8.87 -8.29
C GLU A 246 5.18 -9.14 -9.58
N GLY A 247 3.94 -8.66 -9.68
CA GLY A 247 3.06 -8.93 -10.82
C GLY A 247 1.67 -8.29 -10.71
N GLY A 248 0.74 -8.80 -11.51
CA GLY A 248 -0.66 -8.35 -11.55
C GLY A 248 -0.98 -7.28 -12.60
N LYS A 249 -2.26 -6.93 -12.67
CA LYS A 249 -2.82 -5.84 -13.47
C LYS A 249 -3.32 -4.75 -12.53
N ILE A 250 -2.61 -3.64 -12.46
CA ILE A 250 -2.85 -2.58 -11.47
C ILE A 250 -3.22 -1.30 -12.21
N ASN A 251 -4.40 -0.74 -11.94
CA ASN A 251 -4.88 0.51 -12.51
C ASN A 251 -5.09 1.51 -11.39
N ILE A 252 -4.33 2.59 -11.39
CA ILE A 252 -4.38 3.63 -10.35
C ILE A 252 -4.85 4.93 -10.98
N ASN A 253 -5.92 5.50 -10.43
CA ASN A 253 -6.36 6.85 -10.66
C ASN A 253 -6.36 7.61 -9.32
N SER A 254 -5.27 8.32 -9.05
CA SER A 254 -5.07 9.10 -7.82
C SER A 254 -5.07 10.60 -8.11
N GLU A 255 -5.41 11.41 -7.11
CA GLU A 255 -5.25 12.87 -7.21
C GLU A 255 -3.89 13.36 -6.68
N GLN A 256 -3.19 12.55 -5.87
CA GLN A 256 -1.80 12.78 -5.47
C GLN A 256 -0.87 11.78 -6.17
N ASP A 257 0.01 11.09 -5.44
CA ASP A 257 0.97 10.18 -6.04
C ASP A 257 0.30 8.87 -6.47
N GLY A 258 0.84 8.24 -7.51
CA GLY A 258 0.37 6.91 -7.91
C GLY A 258 0.80 5.87 -6.88
N ILE A 259 2.10 5.89 -6.57
CA ILE A 259 2.76 4.98 -5.63
C ILE A 259 3.77 5.82 -4.84
N GLN A 260 3.62 5.85 -3.52
CA GLN A 260 4.47 6.57 -2.58
C GLN A 260 5.07 5.57 -1.58
N ALA A 261 6.35 5.23 -1.77
CA ALA A 261 7.11 4.43 -0.82
C ALA A 261 8.12 5.34 -0.10
N GLU A 262 8.19 5.25 1.22
CA GLU A 262 9.13 6.03 2.02
C GLU A 262 10.59 5.64 1.73
N THR A 263 10.86 4.34 1.56
CA THR A 263 12.24 3.84 1.42
C THR A 263 12.55 3.34 0.02
N GLU A 264 11.83 2.32 -0.45
CA GLU A 264 12.12 1.65 -1.71
C GLU A 264 10.84 1.27 -2.46
N LEU A 265 10.80 1.52 -3.77
CA LEU A 265 9.83 0.94 -4.68
C LEU A 265 10.54 -0.05 -5.60
N LEU A 266 10.22 -1.34 -5.49
CA LEU A 266 10.66 -2.37 -6.41
C LEU A 266 9.49 -2.88 -7.25
N VAL A 267 9.68 -2.92 -8.57
CA VAL A 267 8.72 -3.51 -9.50
C VAL A 267 9.45 -4.57 -10.32
N ALA A 268 9.13 -5.84 -10.07
CA ALA A 268 9.73 -6.97 -10.80
C ALA A 268 8.95 -7.29 -12.09
N ASP A 269 7.62 -7.26 -12.06
CA ASP A 269 6.75 -7.46 -13.23
C ASP A 269 5.37 -6.78 -13.01
N GLY A 270 4.49 -6.84 -14.01
CA GLY A 270 3.10 -6.43 -13.93
C GLY A 270 2.64 -5.46 -15.04
N TYR A 271 1.34 -5.41 -15.27
CA TYR A 271 0.68 -4.44 -16.14
C TYR A 271 0.14 -3.28 -15.30
N ILE A 272 0.95 -2.23 -15.15
CA ILE A 272 0.66 -1.11 -14.27
C ILE A 272 0.29 0.13 -15.10
N THR A 273 -0.93 0.64 -14.91
CA THR A 273 -1.40 1.90 -15.50
C THR A 273 -1.66 2.90 -14.39
N ILE A 274 -1.01 4.07 -14.46
CA ILE A 274 -1.14 5.11 -13.44
C ILE A 274 -1.60 6.40 -14.12
N LYS A 275 -2.65 7.00 -13.55
CA LYS A 275 -3.11 8.34 -13.82
C LYS A 275 -3.14 9.10 -12.50
N THR A 276 -2.28 10.10 -12.37
CA THR A 276 -2.21 10.95 -11.17
C THR A 276 -2.76 12.35 -11.45
N GLY A 277 -2.91 13.15 -10.39
CA GLY A 277 -3.36 14.53 -10.46
C GLY A 277 -2.37 15.49 -11.15
N GLY A 278 -2.26 15.40 -12.48
CA GLY A 278 -1.75 16.43 -13.41
C GLY A 278 -0.29 16.90 -13.27
N GLY A 279 0.42 16.55 -12.20
CA GLY A 279 1.81 16.97 -11.99
C GLY A 279 2.01 18.49 -12.15
N SER A 280 3.02 18.90 -12.93
CA SER A 280 3.34 20.30 -13.15
C SER A 280 2.25 21.12 -13.84
N GLU A 281 1.30 20.48 -14.55
CA GLU A 281 0.19 21.19 -15.21
C GLU A 281 -0.78 21.82 -14.20
N ASN A 282 -0.90 21.22 -13.00
CA ASN A 282 -1.68 21.75 -11.88
C ASN A 282 -0.83 22.55 -10.87
N SER A 283 0.48 22.65 -11.08
CA SER A 283 1.30 23.58 -10.30
C SER A 283 0.84 25.02 -10.54
N THR A 284 0.79 25.85 -9.49
CA THR A 284 0.73 27.29 -9.68
C THR A 284 2.00 27.70 -10.42
N LYS A 285 1.87 28.13 -11.68
CA LYS A 285 3.00 28.66 -12.45
C LYS A 285 3.47 29.97 -11.82
N ALA A 286 4.31 29.90 -10.80
CA ALA A 286 4.96 31.06 -10.21
C ALA A 286 6.13 31.51 -11.09
N ASN A 287 5.87 31.86 -12.35
CA ASN A 287 6.66 32.88 -13.04
C ASN A 287 5.98 33.28 -14.35
N GLN A 288 5.43 34.49 -14.42
CA GLN A 288 5.62 35.39 -15.57
C GLN A 288 5.56 36.85 -15.09
N SER A 289 6.60 37.27 -14.38
CA SER A 289 7.20 38.57 -14.65
C SER A 289 8.68 38.46 -14.33
N LEU A 290 9.44 37.89 -15.27
CA LEU A 290 10.81 38.35 -15.42
C LEU A 290 10.68 39.85 -15.62
N GLY A 291 11.12 40.63 -14.63
CA GLY A 291 10.92 42.08 -14.59
C GLY A 291 11.18 42.71 -15.95
N GLN A 292 10.37 43.71 -16.31
CA GLN A 292 10.45 44.38 -17.59
C GLN A 292 11.90 44.68 -17.94
N ARG A 293 12.30 44.23 -19.13
CA ARG A 293 13.64 44.49 -19.67
C ARG A 293 13.83 46.01 -19.66
N PRO A 294 14.90 46.55 -19.04
CA PRO A 294 15.15 47.98 -19.04
C PRO A 294 15.13 48.51 -20.48
N ASP A 295 14.46 49.65 -20.67
CA ASP A 295 14.33 50.27 -21.99
C ASP A 295 15.70 50.45 -22.65
N GLY A 296 15.86 49.91 -23.86
CA GLY A 296 17.05 50.10 -24.70
C GLY A 296 17.94 48.87 -24.95
N MET A 297 17.74 47.73 -24.26
CA MET A 297 18.53 46.52 -24.56
C MET A 297 17.90 45.70 -25.70
N THR A 298 18.69 45.19 -26.65
CA THR A 298 18.22 44.22 -27.67
C THR A 298 18.67 42.78 -27.36
N LYS A 299 18.08 41.77 -28.03
CA LYS A 299 18.30 40.35 -27.70
C LYS A 299 19.74 39.93 -28.03
N GLY A 300 20.56 39.71 -27.02
CA GLY A 300 21.93 39.20 -27.15
C GLY A 300 23.03 40.09 -26.55
N GLU A 301 22.68 41.27 -26.06
CA GLU A 301 23.65 42.17 -25.42
C GLU A 301 23.86 41.79 -23.95
N ARG A 302 25.12 41.56 -23.56
CA ARG A 302 25.48 41.43 -22.14
C ARG A 302 25.43 42.81 -21.49
N PRO A 303 24.87 42.97 -20.28
CA PRO A 303 24.91 44.24 -19.57
C PRO A 303 26.35 44.71 -19.43
N THR A 304 26.63 45.93 -19.86
CA THR A 304 27.89 46.62 -19.56
C THR A 304 27.83 47.16 -18.14
N MET A 305 28.93 47.02 -17.40
CA MET A 305 29.04 47.64 -16.08
C MET A 305 28.93 49.16 -16.23
N PRO A 306 28.24 49.87 -15.32
CA PRO A 306 28.24 51.32 -15.29
C PRO A 306 29.68 51.85 -15.18
N ASP A 307 29.98 52.92 -15.91
CA ASP A 307 31.29 53.56 -15.86
C ASP A 307 31.62 53.99 -14.42
N GLY A 308 32.74 53.49 -13.89
CA GLY A 308 33.26 53.83 -12.56
C GLY A 308 33.36 52.68 -11.55
N MET A 309 32.89 51.46 -11.86
CA MET A 309 33.05 50.30 -10.98
C MET A 309 34.28 49.46 -11.34
N ASN A 310 35.28 49.42 -10.46
CA ASN A 310 36.42 48.50 -10.59
C ASN A 310 36.04 47.07 -10.16
N LYS A 311 36.62 46.06 -10.81
CA LYS A 311 36.42 44.63 -10.48
C LYS A 311 36.77 44.35 -9.02
N GLY A 312 35.76 44.13 -8.18
CA GLY A 312 35.93 43.64 -6.80
C GLY A 312 35.16 44.41 -5.73
N GLU A 313 34.55 45.55 -6.04
CA GLU A 313 33.74 46.28 -5.06
C GLU A 313 32.30 45.78 -5.03
N ARG A 314 31.80 45.50 -3.82
CA ARG A 314 30.41 45.10 -3.59
C ARG A 314 29.52 46.31 -3.86
N PRO A 315 28.48 46.23 -4.72
CA PRO A 315 27.59 47.35 -4.96
C PRO A 315 26.95 47.82 -3.66
N THR A 316 26.91 49.13 -3.44
CA THR A 316 26.13 49.71 -2.33
C THR A 316 24.65 49.63 -2.69
N ILE A 317 23.87 49.02 -1.80
CA ILE A 317 22.41 48.90 -1.98
C ILE A 317 21.81 50.30 -1.84
N PRO A 318 21.06 50.81 -2.83
CA PRO A 318 20.34 52.07 -2.68
C PRO A 318 19.30 51.90 -1.57
N ASN A 319 19.16 52.93 -0.72
CA ASN A 319 18.23 52.95 0.40
C ASN A 319 16.78 53.07 -0.12
N VAL A 320 16.23 52.00 -0.68
CA VAL A 320 14.83 51.91 -1.11
C VAL A 320 14.13 50.97 -0.13
N GLN A 321 13.30 51.56 0.72
CA GLN A 321 12.38 50.85 1.61
C GLN A 321 11.34 50.09 0.76
N THR A 322 11.63 48.83 0.44
CA THR A 322 10.61 47.78 0.28
C THR A 322 11.29 46.45 0.58
N GLN A 323 11.56 46.19 1.86
CA GLN A 323 11.64 44.80 2.30
C GLN A 323 10.26 44.19 2.06
N GLY A 324 10.18 43.20 1.18
CA GLY A 324 8.98 42.38 1.06
C GLY A 324 8.61 41.86 2.44
N GLN A 325 7.35 42.05 2.85
CA GLN A 325 6.85 41.49 4.09
C GLN A 325 7.01 39.97 4.06
N ALA A 326 7.56 39.41 5.12
CA ALA A 326 7.56 37.97 5.32
C ALA A 326 6.11 37.45 5.38
N PRO A 327 5.82 36.26 4.84
CA PRO A 327 4.49 35.67 4.92
C PRO A 327 4.07 35.51 6.39
N VAL A 328 2.84 35.92 6.70
CA VAL A 328 2.20 35.65 7.99
C VAL A 328 1.48 34.31 7.85
N PHE A 329 1.83 33.32 8.67
CA PHE A 329 1.07 32.09 8.80
C PHE A 329 -0.24 32.37 9.55
N PRO A 330 -1.38 31.77 9.17
CA PRO A 330 -2.59 31.86 9.96
C PRO A 330 -2.37 31.17 11.31
N ASP A 331 -2.60 31.90 12.40
CA ASP A 331 -2.67 31.30 13.73
C ASP A 331 -3.83 30.30 13.80
N GLY A 332 -3.58 29.19 14.48
CA GLY A 332 -4.35 27.95 14.40
C GLY A 332 -5.87 28.08 14.52
N GLN A 333 -6.53 27.26 13.70
CA GLN A 333 -7.79 26.57 14.00
C GLN A 333 -7.66 25.14 13.49
#